data_AF-A0A170V336-F1
#
_entry.id   AF-A0A170V336-F1
#
_cell.length_a   1.000
_cell.length_b   1.000
_cell.length_c   1.000
_cell.angle_alpha   90.00
_cell.angle_beta   90.00
_cell.angle_gamma   90.00
#
_symmetry.space_group_name_H-M   'P 1'
#
loop_
_entity.id
_entity.type
_entity.pdbx_description
1 polymer ?
#
loop_
_entity_poly.entity_id
_entity_poly.type
_entity_poly.pdbx_seq_one_letter_code
_entity_poly.pdbx_strand_id
1 'polypeptide(L)'
;VYLVDFGLATRYRNKDGTHKEASPDGRKAEAGTTMFSSRDAHKGVMTRRSDLESLGYNIITWLGGRLPWEDCLSNPEQVAERKEQAMSNIRVFLNESFSTRPAPSVLGEYFTYITTMDFDTDPEYTYLKRIFCIGIREAGFLDDCILSFDNHSKLSKNTAYKRKAERENLN
;
A
#
# COMPACT_ATOMS: atom_id res chain seq x y z
N VAL A 1 -9.49 13.10 4.43
CA VAL A 1 -9.67 11.62 4.59
C VAL A 1 -9.44 11.29 6.05
N TYR A 2 -10.26 10.40 6.60
CA TYR A 2 -10.14 9.93 7.99
C TYR A 2 -10.02 8.40 7.99
N LEU A 3 -9.17 7.87 8.86
CA LEU A 3 -9.11 6.44 9.17
C LEU A 3 -10.03 6.18 10.38
N VAL A 4 -10.92 5.21 10.27
CA VAL A 4 -11.92 4.86 11.29
C VAL A 4 -11.87 3.36 11.58
N ASP A 5 -12.61 2.93 12.61
CA ASP A 5 -12.69 1.54 13.10
C ASP A 5 -11.35 0.98 13.62
N PHE A 6 -11.09 1.24 14.89
CA PHE A 6 -9.89 0.77 15.61
C PHE A 6 -10.17 -0.50 16.42
N GLY A 7 -11.25 -1.25 16.12
CA GLY A 7 -11.65 -2.43 16.90
C GLY A 7 -10.59 -3.55 16.95
N LEU A 8 -9.73 -3.63 15.92
CA LEU A 8 -8.63 -4.58 15.82
C LEU A 8 -7.25 -3.96 16.09
N ALA A 9 -7.19 -2.66 16.44
CA ALA A 9 -5.93 -1.97 16.65
C ALA A 9 -5.15 -2.57 17.83
N THR A 10 -3.86 -2.84 17.62
CA THR A 10 -2.97 -3.36 18.66
C THR A 10 -1.88 -2.33 18.98
N ARG A 11 -1.68 -2.04 20.27
CA ARG A 11 -0.56 -1.21 20.72
C ARG A 11 0.76 -1.96 20.52
N TYR A 12 1.66 -1.42 19.68
CA TYR A 12 2.96 -2.02 19.35
C TYR A 12 4.09 -1.67 20.33
N ARG A 13 3.94 -0.62 21.15
CA ARG A 13 4.91 -0.23 22.20
C ARG A 13 4.44 -0.62 23.60
N ASN A 14 5.38 -0.90 24.48
CA ASN A 14 5.14 -1.02 25.92
C ASN A 14 4.89 0.35 26.57
N LYS A 15 4.58 0.36 27.87
CA LYS A 15 4.34 1.61 28.63
C LYS A 15 5.59 2.47 28.77
N ASP A 16 6.76 1.84 28.77
CA ASP A 16 8.09 2.45 28.83
C ASP A 16 8.60 2.97 27.47
N GLY A 17 7.85 2.78 26.38
CA GLY A 17 8.21 3.21 25.03
C GLY A 17 8.99 2.18 24.22
N THR A 18 9.39 1.04 24.80
CA THR A 18 10.08 -0.04 24.07
C THR A 18 9.15 -0.71 23.05
N HIS A 19 9.71 -1.20 21.94
CA HIS A 19 8.97 -1.99 20.97
C HIS A 19 8.62 -3.34 21.59
N LYS A 20 7.38 -3.81 21.43
CA LYS A 20 7.00 -5.16 21.86
C LYS A 20 7.74 -6.19 21.02
N GLU A 21 8.12 -7.30 21.61
CA GLU A 21 8.65 -8.45 20.87
C GLU A 21 7.59 -9.07 19.97
N ALA A 22 8.04 -9.78 18.94
CA ALA A 22 7.16 -10.52 18.05
C ALA A 22 6.48 -11.65 18.83
N SER A 23 5.15 -11.59 18.92
CA SER A 23 4.33 -12.62 19.56
C SER A 23 3.24 -13.04 18.59
N PRO A 24 3.42 -14.17 17.87
CA PRO A 24 2.39 -14.73 17.02
C PRO A 24 1.13 -15.08 17.83
N ASP A 25 -0.03 -14.55 17.45
CA ASP A 25 -1.34 -14.93 18.01
C ASP A 25 -2.23 -15.45 16.88
N GLY A 26 -2.49 -16.76 16.87
CA GLY A 26 -3.33 -17.40 15.85
C GLY A 26 -4.74 -16.81 15.74
N ARG A 27 -5.30 -16.27 16.83
CA ARG A 27 -6.61 -15.59 16.79
C ARG A 27 -6.56 -14.29 16.00
N LYS A 28 -5.39 -13.67 15.92
CA LYS A 28 -5.16 -12.46 15.11
C LYS A 28 -4.81 -12.79 13.67
N ALA A 29 -4.33 -14.01 13.39
CA ALA A 29 -4.02 -14.46 12.03
C ALA A 29 -5.28 -14.51 11.15
N GLU A 30 -6.43 -14.75 11.75
CA GLU A 30 -7.73 -14.77 11.09
C GLU A 30 -8.43 -13.39 11.08
N ALA A 31 -7.82 -12.36 11.67
CA ALA A 31 -8.43 -11.04 11.83
C ALA A 31 -8.10 -10.11 10.65
N GLY A 32 -9.14 -9.46 10.11
CA GLY A 32 -9.02 -8.47 9.03
C GLY A 32 -9.45 -9.00 7.66
N THR A 33 -9.19 -8.22 6.61
CA THR A 33 -9.56 -8.59 5.24
C THR A 33 -8.42 -9.38 4.58
N THR A 34 -8.60 -10.69 4.38
CA THR A 34 -7.62 -11.63 3.80
C THR A 34 -6.95 -11.10 2.52
N MET A 35 -7.69 -10.37 1.69
CA MET A 35 -7.19 -9.76 0.47
C MET A 35 -6.08 -8.72 0.73
N PHE A 36 -6.24 -7.88 1.75
CA PHE A 36 -5.37 -6.74 2.04
C PHE A 36 -4.44 -6.95 3.24
N SER A 37 -4.62 -8.01 4.02
CA SER A 37 -3.74 -8.32 5.16
C SER A 37 -2.28 -8.49 4.73
N SER A 38 -1.33 -8.09 5.55
CA SER A 38 0.10 -8.33 5.27
C SER A 38 0.51 -9.80 5.48
N ARG A 39 1.72 -10.17 5.06
CA ARG A 39 2.36 -11.46 5.36
C ARG A 39 2.53 -11.72 6.85
N ASP A 40 2.83 -10.69 7.63
CA ASP A 40 2.94 -10.80 9.09
C ASP A 40 1.58 -11.04 9.73
N ALA A 41 0.54 -10.38 9.21
CA ALA A 41 -0.82 -10.56 9.71
C ALA A 41 -1.27 -12.00 9.54
N HIS A 42 -0.94 -12.68 8.43
CA HIS A 42 -1.20 -14.12 8.25
C HIS A 42 -0.47 -15.02 9.27
N LYS A 43 0.60 -14.52 9.90
CA LYS A 43 1.33 -15.20 10.99
C LYS A 43 0.82 -14.78 12.37
N GLY A 44 -0.22 -13.95 12.44
CA GLY A 44 -0.74 -13.39 13.69
C GLY A 44 0.18 -12.35 14.33
N VAL A 45 1.10 -11.78 13.55
CA VAL A 45 2.08 -10.79 14.01
C VAL A 45 1.65 -9.41 13.51
N MET A 46 1.51 -8.45 14.42
CA MET A 46 1.12 -7.08 14.09
C MET A 46 2.36 -6.19 14.08
N THR A 47 2.72 -5.64 12.91
CA THR A 47 3.93 -4.82 12.74
C THR A 47 3.62 -3.47 12.10
N ARG A 48 4.55 -2.53 12.19
CA ARG A 48 4.43 -1.24 11.46
C ARG A 48 4.55 -1.45 9.94
N ARG A 49 5.35 -2.42 9.49
CA ARG A 49 5.43 -2.76 8.05
C ARG A 49 4.15 -3.38 7.54
N SER A 50 3.36 -4.06 8.38
CA SER A 50 2.05 -4.59 8.01
C SER A 50 1.12 -3.51 7.47
N ASP A 51 1.02 -2.37 8.17
CA ASP A 51 0.15 -1.26 7.75
C ASP A 51 0.58 -0.70 6.38
N LEU A 52 1.90 -0.59 6.15
CA LEU A 52 2.45 -0.15 4.86
C LEU A 52 2.22 -1.17 3.74
N GLU A 53 2.40 -2.46 4.02
CA GLU A 53 2.17 -3.54 3.06
C GLU A 53 0.69 -3.58 2.65
N SER A 54 -0.22 -3.52 3.63
CA SER A 54 -1.66 -3.43 3.41
C SER A 54 -2.06 -2.18 2.62
N LEU A 55 -1.46 -1.02 2.92
CA LEU A 55 -1.69 0.19 2.13
C LEU A 55 -1.22 0.03 0.68
N GLY A 56 -0.07 -0.60 0.45
CA GLY A 56 0.44 -0.88 -0.89
C GLY A 56 -0.54 -1.72 -1.72
N TYR A 57 -1.11 -2.76 -1.12
CA TYR A 57 -2.14 -3.59 -1.78
C TYR A 57 -3.40 -2.79 -2.14
N ASN A 58 -3.85 -1.90 -1.25
CA ASN A 58 -4.97 -0.99 -1.55
C ASN A 58 -4.63 -0.03 -2.70
N ILE A 59 -3.41 0.52 -2.74
CA ILE A 59 -3.01 1.43 -3.82
C ILE A 59 -3.02 0.70 -5.17
N ILE A 60 -2.59 -0.57 -5.23
CA ILE A 60 -2.68 -1.36 -6.47
C ILE A 60 -4.12 -1.44 -6.97
N THR A 61 -5.07 -1.77 -6.08
CA THR A 61 -6.48 -1.92 -6.47
C THR A 61 -7.12 -0.57 -6.84
N TRP A 62 -6.78 0.52 -6.13
CA TRP A 62 -7.25 1.87 -6.47
C TRP A 62 -6.72 2.35 -7.82
N LEU A 63 -5.51 1.92 -8.20
CA LEU A 63 -4.96 2.14 -9.52
C LEU A 63 -5.52 1.16 -10.56
N GLY A 64 -6.52 0.34 -10.24
CA GLY A 64 -7.12 -0.59 -11.19
C GLY A 64 -6.20 -1.75 -11.60
N GLY A 65 -5.14 -2.02 -10.83
CA GLY A 65 -4.45 -3.31 -10.86
C GLY A 65 -5.27 -4.38 -10.16
N ARG A 66 -4.83 -5.64 -10.27
CA ARG A 66 -5.39 -6.78 -9.55
C ARG A 66 -4.34 -7.43 -8.67
N LEU A 67 -4.72 -7.97 -7.53
CA LEU A 67 -3.79 -8.74 -6.70
C LEU A 67 -3.74 -10.20 -7.20
N PRO A 68 -2.56 -10.85 -7.28
CA PRO A 68 -2.45 -12.22 -7.80
C PRO A 68 -3.20 -13.29 -6.99
N TRP A 69 -3.65 -12.96 -5.79
CA TRP A 69 -4.38 -13.86 -4.88
C TRP A 69 -5.89 -13.57 -4.80
N GLU A 70 -6.45 -12.73 -5.68
CA GLU A 70 -7.88 -12.43 -5.72
C GLU A 70 -8.75 -13.68 -5.93
N ASP A 71 -8.27 -14.64 -6.70
CA ASP A 71 -9.04 -15.84 -7.07
C ASP A 71 -8.94 -16.96 -6.01
N CYS A 72 -8.06 -16.83 -5.01
CA CYS A 72 -7.84 -17.83 -3.97
C CYS A 72 -8.19 -17.38 -2.55
N LEU A 73 -9.02 -16.33 -2.40
CA LEU A 73 -9.39 -15.76 -1.10
C LEU A 73 -10.07 -16.73 -0.12
N SER A 74 -10.63 -17.83 -0.62
CA SER A 74 -11.22 -18.90 0.20
C SER A 74 -10.18 -19.74 0.94
N ASN A 75 -8.91 -19.67 0.55
CA ASN A 75 -7.80 -20.39 1.18
C ASN A 75 -6.75 -19.40 1.71
N PRO A 76 -6.83 -19.00 3.01
CA PRO A 76 -5.89 -18.05 3.60
C PRO A 76 -4.42 -18.49 3.54
N GLU A 77 -4.14 -19.80 3.64
CA GLU A 77 -2.79 -20.35 3.54
C GLU A 77 -2.22 -20.14 2.13
N GLN A 78 -3.02 -20.40 1.09
CA GLN A 78 -2.63 -20.14 -0.28
C GLN A 78 -2.44 -18.64 -0.56
N VAL A 79 -3.27 -17.77 0.04
CA VAL A 79 -3.09 -16.31 -0.06
C VAL A 79 -1.78 -15.88 0.59
N ALA A 80 -1.44 -16.44 1.76
CA ALA A 80 -0.19 -16.14 2.46
C ALA A 80 1.03 -16.56 1.63
N GLU A 81 1.00 -17.75 1.01
CA GLU A 81 2.05 -18.22 0.11
C GLU A 81 2.24 -17.28 -1.09
N ARG A 82 1.14 -16.88 -1.75
CA ARG A 82 1.17 -15.95 -2.89
C ARG A 82 1.76 -14.59 -2.50
N LYS A 83 1.48 -14.11 -1.29
CA LYS A 83 2.06 -12.85 -0.77
C LYS A 83 3.55 -12.96 -0.50
N GLU A 84 4.03 -14.08 0.04
CA GLU A 84 5.47 -14.34 0.18
C GLU A 84 6.18 -14.41 -1.17
N GLN A 85 5.59 -15.11 -2.15
CA GLN A 85 6.11 -15.15 -3.52
C GLN A 85 6.16 -13.74 -4.15
N ALA A 86 5.09 -12.95 -4.00
CA ALA A 86 5.04 -11.58 -4.49
C ALA A 86 6.15 -10.70 -3.91
N MET A 87 6.42 -10.83 -2.61
CA MET A 87 7.43 -10.04 -1.91
C MET A 87 8.86 -10.55 -2.14
N SER A 88 9.03 -11.80 -2.59
CA SER A 88 10.32 -12.33 -3.02
C SER A 88 10.79 -11.73 -4.36
N ASN A 89 9.85 -11.28 -5.20
CA ASN A 89 10.15 -10.70 -6.51
C ASN A 89 9.13 -9.61 -6.88
N ILE A 90 9.40 -8.39 -6.42
CA ILE A 90 8.54 -7.22 -6.64
C ILE A 90 8.28 -6.95 -8.12
N ARG A 91 9.26 -7.19 -8.99
CA ARG A 91 9.11 -6.97 -10.43
C ARG A 91 8.06 -7.91 -11.03
N VAL A 92 8.11 -9.21 -10.70
CA VAL A 92 7.13 -10.19 -11.18
C VAL A 92 5.75 -9.87 -10.61
N PHE A 93 5.68 -9.59 -9.30
CA PHE A 93 4.45 -9.20 -8.63
C PHE A 93 3.75 -8.01 -9.30
N LEU A 94 4.48 -6.93 -9.59
CA LEU A 94 3.90 -5.75 -10.22
C LEU A 94 3.52 -5.98 -11.68
N ASN A 95 4.25 -6.80 -12.41
CA ASN A 95 3.89 -7.18 -13.78
C ASN A 95 2.60 -7.99 -13.84
N GLU A 96 2.42 -8.94 -12.91
CA GLU A 96 1.17 -9.69 -12.78
C GLU A 96 0.02 -8.77 -12.38
N SER A 97 0.27 -7.85 -11.42
CA SER A 97 -0.75 -6.95 -10.91
C SER A 97 -1.24 -5.92 -11.92
N PHE A 98 -0.40 -5.57 -12.89
CA PHE A 98 -0.71 -4.64 -13.98
C PHE A 98 -0.49 -5.31 -15.35
N SER A 99 -1.19 -6.40 -15.62
CA SER A 99 -0.99 -7.18 -16.86
C SER A 99 -1.28 -6.44 -18.17
N THR A 100 -2.10 -5.38 -18.13
CA THR A 100 -2.54 -4.62 -19.32
C THR A 100 -1.74 -3.33 -19.54
N ARG A 101 -0.89 -2.92 -18.59
CA ARG A 101 -0.13 -1.67 -18.66
C ARG A 101 1.07 -1.70 -17.71
N PRO A 102 2.16 -0.95 -17.97
CA PRO A 102 3.26 -0.87 -17.02
C PRO A 102 2.81 -0.40 -15.64
N ALA A 103 3.31 -1.06 -14.59
CA ALA A 103 3.11 -0.61 -13.21
C ALA A 103 3.84 0.74 -12.98
N PRO A 104 3.27 1.66 -12.18
CA PRO A 104 3.99 2.86 -11.77
C PRO A 104 5.30 2.53 -11.05
N SER A 105 6.41 3.16 -11.45
CA SER A 105 7.76 2.96 -10.89
C SER A 105 7.79 3.12 -9.37
N VAL A 106 7.03 4.09 -8.84
CA VAL A 106 6.90 4.35 -7.40
C VAL A 106 6.46 3.12 -6.60
N LEU A 107 5.64 2.23 -7.17
CA LEU A 107 5.23 1.00 -6.48
C LEU A 107 6.40 0.03 -6.34
N GLY A 108 7.27 -0.04 -7.33
CA GLY A 108 8.49 -0.86 -7.25
C GLY A 108 9.36 -0.42 -6.08
N GLU A 109 9.67 0.88 -6.01
CA GLU A 109 10.47 1.47 -4.93
C GLU A 109 9.79 1.30 -3.56
N TYR A 110 8.48 1.51 -3.48
CA TYR A 110 7.69 1.35 -2.26
C TYR A 110 7.72 -0.08 -1.71
N PHE A 111 7.44 -1.08 -2.55
CA PHE A 111 7.44 -2.48 -2.10
C PHE A 111 8.85 -3.00 -1.84
N THR A 112 9.85 -2.60 -2.63
CA THR A 112 11.25 -2.93 -2.33
C THR A 112 11.65 -2.38 -0.97
N TYR A 113 11.27 -1.15 -0.62
CA TYR A 113 11.52 -0.61 0.72
C TYR A 113 10.89 -1.47 1.83
N ILE A 114 9.63 -1.88 1.67
CA ILE A 114 8.94 -2.76 2.65
C ILE A 114 9.69 -4.08 2.85
N THR A 115 10.26 -4.66 1.79
CA THR A 115 11.03 -5.92 1.91
C THR A 115 12.32 -5.79 2.74
N THR A 116 12.85 -4.58 2.89
CA THR A 116 14.06 -4.32 3.71
C THR A 116 13.77 -4.10 5.19
N MET A 117 12.51 -3.99 5.57
CA MET A 117 12.13 -3.68 6.95
C MET A 117 12.08 -4.94 7.80
N ASP A 118 12.72 -4.90 8.97
CA ASP A 118 12.54 -5.88 10.03
C ASP A 118 11.26 -5.60 10.84
N PHE A 119 10.94 -6.52 11.74
CA PHE A 119 9.75 -6.45 12.60
C PHE A 119 9.66 -5.15 13.42
N ASP A 120 10.78 -4.69 13.98
CA ASP A 120 10.90 -3.52 14.84
C ASP A 120 11.57 -2.32 14.15
N THR A 121 11.73 -2.37 12.82
CA THR A 121 12.22 -1.23 12.04
C THR A 121 11.28 -0.04 12.20
N ASP A 122 11.86 1.13 12.47
CA ASP A 122 11.12 2.40 12.43
C ASP A 122 11.01 2.88 10.98
N PRO A 123 9.80 2.93 10.39
CA PRO A 123 9.67 3.28 8.98
C PRO A 123 10.03 4.74 8.73
N GLU A 124 10.78 5.01 7.66
CA GLU A 124 11.12 6.34 7.20
C GLU A 124 9.94 6.95 6.42
N TYR A 125 8.89 7.35 7.14
CA TYR A 125 7.66 7.88 6.53
C TYR A 125 7.91 9.10 5.63
N THR A 126 8.93 9.91 5.91
CA THR A 126 9.31 11.06 5.07
C THR A 126 9.81 10.61 3.70
N TYR A 127 10.61 9.54 3.64
CA TYR A 127 11.06 8.93 2.39
C TYR A 127 9.89 8.37 1.58
N LEU A 128 9.01 7.61 2.23
CA LEU A 128 7.82 7.05 1.60
C LEU A 128 6.90 8.13 1.00
N LYS A 129 6.68 9.23 1.73
CA LYS A 129 5.95 10.38 1.20
C LYS A 129 6.65 10.97 -0.03
N ARG A 130 7.96 11.16 0.04
CA ARG A 130 8.76 11.75 -1.04
C ARG A 130 8.64 10.96 -2.35
N ILE A 131 8.73 9.63 -2.30
CA ILE A 131 8.64 8.81 -3.53
C ILE A 131 7.25 8.90 -4.17
N PHE A 132 6.17 8.99 -3.37
CA PHE A 132 4.82 9.24 -3.89
C PHE A 132 4.66 10.65 -4.47
N CYS A 133 5.22 11.69 -3.83
CA CYS A 133 5.23 13.04 -4.40
C CYS A 133 5.91 13.07 -5.78
N ILE A 134 7.03 12.34 -5.94
CA ILE A 134 7.72 12.21 -7.23
C ILE A 134 6.82 11.45 -8.23
N GLY A 135 6.26 10.31 -7.84
CA GLY A 135 5.38 9.52 -8.70
C GLY A 135 4.13 10.27 -9.20
N ILE A 136 3.51 11.10 -8.35
CA ILE A 136 2.38 11.97 -8.73
C ILE A 136 2.81 12.97 -9.82
N ARG A 137 3.99 13.58 -9.67
CA ARG A 137 4.53 14.55 -10.65
C ARG A 137 4.90 13.88 -11.97
N GLU A 138 5.54 12.71 -11.93
CA GLU A 138 5.87 11.92 -13.13
C GLU A 138 4.63 11.48 -13.89
N ALA A 139 3.54 11.20 -13.19
CA ALA A 139 2.23 10.92 -13.79
C ALA A 139 1.55 12.15 -14.39
N GLY A 140 2.10 13.36 -14.19
CA GLY A 140 1.59 14.62 -14.74
C GLY A 140 0.52 15.30 -13.89
N PHE A 141 0.42 14.94 -12.60
CA PHE A 141 -0.54 15.53 -11.66
C PHE A 141 0.14 16.50 -10.68
N LEU A 142 -0.66 17.39 -10.09
CA LEU A 142 -0.23 18.28 -9.02
C LEU A 142 -0.42 17.57 -7.68
N ASP A 143 0.58 17.66 -6.81
CA ASP A 143 0.48 17.26 -5.40
C ASP A 143 -0.04 18.45 -4.58
N ASP A 144 -1.30 18.84 -4.83
CA ASP A 144 -1.95 20.00 -4.23
C ASP A 144 -2.79 19.64 -2.99
N CYS A 145 -2.67 18.39 -2.51
CA CYS A 145 -3.47 17.84 -1.41
C CYS A 145 -4.99 17.84 -1.66
N ILE A 146 -5.44 18.05 -2.90
CA ILE A 146 -6.85 17.98 -3.28
C ILE A 146 -7.17 16.59 -3.79
N LEU A 147 -8.14 15.93 -3.15
CA LEU A 147 -8.62 14.63 -3.58
C LEU A 147 -9.70 14.78 -4.63
N SER A 148 -9.52 14.08 -5.75
CA SER A 148 -10.51 13.95 -6.81
C SER A 148 -11.14 12.57 -6.73
N PHE A 149 -12.46 12.52 -6.52
CA PHE A 149 -13.24 11.27 -6.57
C PHE A 149 -13.84 11.02 -7.95
N ASP A 150 -13.48 11.84 -8.95
CA ASP A 150 -13.81 11.60 -10.34
C ASP A 150 -13.21 10.28 -10.82
N ASN A 151 -13.96 9.55 -11.66
CA ASN A 151 -13.51 8.26 -12.19
C ASN A 151 -12.15 8.41 -12.91
N HIS A 152 -11.16 7.60 -12.54
CA HIS A 152 -9.76 7.76 -12.99
C HIS A 152 -9.62 7.60 -14.53
N SER A 153 -10.58 6.94 -15.18
CA SER A 153 -10.73 6.85 -16.64
C SER A 153 -11.02 8.19 -17.33
N LYS A 154 -11.49 9.20 -16.58
CA LYS A 154 -11.77 10.57 -17.07
C LYS A 154 -10.62 11.55 -16.81
N LEU A 155 -9.57 11.13 -16.10
CA LEU A 155 -8.36 11.92 -15.88
C LEU A 155 -7.47 11.85 -17.14
N SER A 156 -7.94 12.46 -18.22
CA SER A 156 -7.13 12.75 -19.40
C SER A 156 -6.03 13.74 -19.02
N LYS A 157 -4.81 13.53 -19.54
CA LYS A 157 -3.67 14.45 -19.37
C LYS A 157 -4.04 15.90 -19.72
N ASN A 158 -4.94 16.11 -20.70
CA ASN A 158 -5.39 17.44 -21.10
C ASN A 158 -6.23 18.16 -20.03
N THR A 159 -6.96 17.42 -19.18
CA THR A 159 -7.80 18.02 -18.13
C THR A 159 -6.95 18.55 -16.96
N ALA A 160 -5.82 17.91 -16.65
CA ALA A 160 -4.90 18.34 -15.59
C ALA A 160 -4.20 19.67 -15.96
N TYR A 161 -3.70 19.80 -17.20
CA TYR A 161 -3.12 21.05 -17.70
C TYR A 161 -4.14 22.19 -17.75
N LYS A 162 -5.39 21.89 -18.11
CA LYS A 162 -6.47 22.88 -18.14
C LYS A 162 -6.80 23.40 -16.74
N ARG A 163 -6.88 22.53 -15.74
CA ARG A 163 -7.07 22.91 -14.33
C ARG A 163 -5.92 23.76 -13.77
N LYS A 164 -4.68 23.54 -14.21
CA LYS A 164 -3.52 24.38 -13.84
C LYS A 164 -3.61 25.78 -14.47
N ALA A 165 -3.85 25.85 -15.78
CA ALA A 165 -3.97 27.12 -16.51
C ALA A 165 -5.19 27.95 -16.08
N GLU A 166 -6.31 27.30 -15.75
CA GLU A 166 -7.50 27.99 -15.20
C GLU A 166 -7.22 28.57 -13.82
N ARG A 167 -6.36 27.93 -13.00
CA ARG A 167 -6.01 28.40 -11.64
C ARG A 167 -4.94 29.48 -11.63
N GLU A 168 -3.97 29.43 -12.55
CA GLU A 168 -2.97 30.50 -12.73
C GLU A 168 -3.60 31.80 -13.27
N ASN A 169 -4.77 31.72 -13.90
CA ASN A 169 -5.55 32.87 -14.37
C ASN A 169 -6.59 33.40 -13.36
N LEU A 170 -6.67 32.81 -12.16
CA LEU A 170 -7.61 33.19 -11.10
C LEU A 170 -6.95 33.90 -9.89
N ASN A 171 -5.64 34.14 -9.97
CA ASN A 171 -4.85 34.97 -9.04
C ASN A 171 -4.33 36.21 -9.76
#